data_AF-A0A380BYQ4-F1
#
_entry.id   AF-A0A380BYQ4-F1
#
_cell.length_a   1.000
_cell.length_b   1.000
_cell.length_c   1.000
_cell.angle_alpha   90.00
_cell.angle_beta   90.00
_cell.angle_gamma   90.00
#
_symmetry.space_group_name_H-M   'P 1'
#
loop_
_entity.id
_entity.type
_entity.pdbx_description
1 polymer ?
#
loop_
_entity_poly.entity_id
_entity_poly.type
_entity_poly.pdbx_seq_one_letter_code
_entity_poly.pdbx_strand_id
1 'polypeptide(L)'
;MRKYFFQAVSNSSWANFGYLVATGLNSDVEAELQMLSSLHGIGVLILDTESLFDSQILIPAQERNNVDWQSANRIVAENSDFHHYIEQVGIYNQTGRLIHSAWNK
;
A
#
# COMPACT_ATOMS: atom_id res chain seq x y z
N MET A 1 -2.86 11.12 14.26
CA MET A 1 -1.85 10.66 13.29
C MET A 1 -1.49 9.18 13.50
N ARG A 2 -0.89 8.80 14.64
CA ARG A 2 -0.43 7.42 14.93
C ARG A 2 -1.42 6.29 14.61
N LYS A 3 -2.71 6.44 14.94
CA LYS A 3 -3.77 5.46 14.58
C LYS A 3 -3.81 5.17 13.08
N TYR A 4 -3.75 6.21 12.24
CA TYR A 4 -3.81 6.07 10.78
C TYR A 4 -2.53 5.45 10.24
N PHE A 5 -1.38 5.82 10.81
CA PHE A 5 -0.10 5.20 10.45
C PHE A 5 -0.12 3.69 10.69
N PHE A 6 -0.54 3.23 11.88
CA PHE A 6 -0.62 1.79 12.17
C PHE A 6 -1.71 1.08 11.39
N GLN A 7 -2.78 1.78 10.99
CA GLN A 7 -3.74 1.21 10.04
C GLN A 7 -3.09 0.99 8.67
N ALA A 8 -2.28 1.92 8.18
CA ALA A 8 -1.53 1.76 6.93
C ALA A 8 -0.53 0.59 7.03
N VAL A 9 0.18 0.45 8.16
CA VAL A 9 1.05 -0.72 8.42
C VAL A 9 0.26 -2.03 8.30
N SER A 10 -0.87 -2.14 9.00
CA SER A 10 -1.66 -3.38 9.02
C SER A 10 -2.29 -3.70 7.66
N ASN A 11 -2.69 -2.69 6.88
CA ASN A 11 -3.39 -2.89 5.61
C ASN A 11 -2.44 -3.13 4.44
N SER A 12 -1.17 -2.74 4.57
CA SER A 12 -0.18 -2.79 3.49
C SER A 12 0.98 -3.76 3.76
N SER A 13 0.91 -4.56 4.82
CA SER A 13 1.93 -5.56 5.15
C SER A 13 2.16 -6.61 4.05
N TRP A 14 1.16 -6.84 3.19
CA TRP A 14 1.27 -7.72 2.02
C TRP A 14 1.96 -7.07 0.81
N ALA A 15 2.08 -5.74 0.78
CA ALA A 15 2.52 -4.98 -0.38
C ALA A 15 4.05 -4.79 -0.41
N ASN A 16 4.59 -4.74 -1.63
CA ASN A 16 6.02 -4.50 -1.89
C ASN A 16 6.46 -3.10 -1.37
N PHE A 17 5.58 -2.10 -1.50
CA PHE A 17 5.74 -0.77 -0.93
C PHE A 17 4.43 -0.34 -0.26
N GLY A 18 4.48 0.02 1.02
CA GLY A 18 3.32 0.52 1.76
C GLY A 18 3.42 2.02 1.98
N TYR A 19 2.35 2.77 1.66
CA TYR A 19 2.29 4.21 1.84
C TYR A 19 1.12 4.63 2.74
N LEU A 20 1.39 5.56 3.65
CA LEU A 20 0.36 6.43 4.23
C LEU A 20 0.13 7.59 3.27
N VAL A 21 -1.08 7.72 2.75
CA VAL A 21 -1.46 8.79 1.82
C VAL A 21 -2.27 9.85 2.56
N ALA A 22 -1.91 11.12 2.37
CA ALA A 22 -2.63 12.26 2.93
C ALA A 22 -2.71 13.40 1.90
N THR A 23 -3.73 14.27 2.00
CA THR A 23 -3.85 15.47 1.15
C THR A 23 -3.09 16.68 1.71
N GLY A 24 -2.48 16.53 2.88
CA GLY A 24 -1.70 17.56 3.55
C GLY A 24 -1.20 17.07 4.91
N LEU A 25 -0.16 17.72 5.42
CA LEU A 25 0.41 17.44 6.73
C LEU A 25 0.70 18.74 7.46
N ASN A 26 0.50 18.72 8.77
CA ASN A 26 0.99 19.78 9.65
C ASN A 26 2.49 19.54 9.92
N SER A 27 3.26 20.61 10.10
CA SER A 27 4.72 20.51 10.32
C SER A 27 5.09 19.85 11.66
N ASP A 28 4.19 19.84 12.64
CA ASP A 28 4.39 19.25 13.96
C ASP A 28 4.41 17.71 13.95
N VAL A 29 3.86 17.07 12.93
CA VAL A 29 3.81 15.59 12.83
C VAL A 29 4.92 14.98 11.97
N GLU A 30 5.71 15.80 11.26
CA GLU A 30 6.70 15.30 10.30
C GLU A 30 7.81 14.49 10.99
N ALA A 31 8.35 14.98 12.10
CA ALA A 31 9.38 14.26 12.85
C ALA A 31 8.88 12.92 13.40
N GLU A 32 7.62 12.84 13.86
CA GLU A 32 7.02 11.58 14.30
C GLU A 32 6.81 10.62 13.12
N LEU A 33 6.37 11.13 11.96
CA LEU A 33 6.22 10.33 10.74
C LEU A 33 7.56 9.79 10.25
N GLN A 34 8.63 10.58 10.26
CA GLN A 34 9.97 10.11 9.90
C GLN A 34 10.43 8.97 10.81
N MET A 35 10.27 9.13 12.13
CA MET A 35 10.59 8.09 13.09
C MET A 35 9.77 6.81 12.86
N LEU A 36 8.44 6.91 12.77
CA LEU A 36 7.57 5.76 12.52
C LEU A 36 7.86 5.08 11.18
N SER A 37 8.10 5.87 10.13
CA SER A 37 8.44 5.37 8.78
C SER A 37 9.74 4.58 8.81
N SER A 38 10.77 5.07 9.52
CA SER A 38 12.04 4.34 9.68
C SER A 38 11.90 3.03 10.45
N LEU A 39 10.98 2.95 11.42
CA LEU A 39 10.77 1.74 12.23
C LEU A 39 9.92 0.69 11.53
N HIS A 40 8.96 1.12 10.69
CA HIS A 40 7.94 0.23 10.13
C HIS A 40 7.99 0.10 8.60
N GLY A 41 8.84 0.89 7.93
CA GLY A 41 9.05 0.85 6.48
C GLY A 41 7.87 1.36 5.66
N ILE A 42 6.96 2.15 6.26
CA ILE A 42 5.85 2.79 5.54
C ILE A 42 6.33 4.15 5.03
N GLY A 43 6.12 4.41 3.74
CA GLY A 43 6.37 5.71 3.14
C GLY A 43 5.21 6.67 3.36
N VAL A 44 5.42 7.93 3.01
CA VAL A 44 4.41 8.98 3.09
C VAL A 44 4.27 9.66 1.73
N LEU A 45 3.05 9.68 1.21
CA LEU A 45 2.70 10.33 -0.06
C LEU A 45 1.70 11.45 0.20
N ILE A 46 2.02 12.64 -0.30
CA ILE A 46 1.12 13.79 -0.34
C ILE A 46 0.38 13.75 -1.67
N LEU A 47 -0.90 13.47 -1.60
CA LEU A 47 -1.79 13.40 -2.75
C LEU A 47 -2.30 14.80 -3.07
N ASP A 48 -1.99 15.27 -4.27
CA ASP A 48 -2.67 16.41 -4.86
C ASP A 48 -3.94 15.92 -5.55
N THR A 49 -5.09 16.37 -5.05
CA THR A 49 -6.40 15.95 -5.55
C THR A 49 -6.86 16.70 -6.79
N GLU A 50 -6.23 17.83 -7.12
CA GLU A 50 -6.52 18.60 -8.33
C GLU A 50 -5.66 18.10 -9.50
N SER A 51 -4.41 17.75 -9.23
CA SER A 51 -3.45 17.22 -10.21
C SER A 51 -2.68 16.03 -9.63
N LEU A 52 -3.08 14.81 -9.98
CA LEU A 52 -2.42 13.59 -9.51
C LEU A 52 -0.91 13.55 -9.86
N PHE A 53 -0.50 14.24 -10.93
CA PHE A 53 0.90 14.34 -11.35
C PHE A 53 1.75 15.22 -10.41
N ASP A 54 1.12 16.14 -9.70
CA ASP A 54 1.79 17.04 -8.75
C ASP A 54 1.85 16.45 -7.33
N SER A 55 1.36 15.22 -7.15
CA SER A 55 1.52 14.46 -5.91
C SER A 55 2.98 14.13 -5.63
N GLN A 56 3.37 14.10 -4.36
CA GLN A 56 4.77 14.00 -3.94
C GLN A 56 4.99 12.89 -2.94
N ILE A 57 6.09 12.14 -3.11
CA ILE A 57 6.60 11.24 -2.08
C ILE A 57 7.42 12.06 -1.10
N LEU A 58 6.90 12.26 0.11
CA LEU A 58 7.60 12.99 1.17
C LEU A 58 8.63 12.08 1.85
N ILE A 59 8.25 10.83 2.12
CA ILE A 59 9.12 9.81 2.70
C ILE A 59 9.04 8.56 1.84
N PRO A 60 10.15 8.06 1.27
CA PRO A 60 10.12 6.84 0.48
C PRO A 60 9.76 5.64 1.35
N ALA A 61 8.91 4.75 0.83
CA ALA A 61 8.62 3.49 1.50
C ALA A 61 9.81 2.53 1.39
N GLN A 62 9.96 1.65 2.38
CA GLN A 62 10.93 0.56 2.30
C GLN A 62 10.38 -0.56 1.43
N GLU A 63 11.20 -1.07 0.52
CA GLU A 63 10.86 -2.25 -0.28
C GLU A 63 10.80 -3.51 0.59
N ARG A 64 9.75 -4.32 0.37
CA ARG A 64 9.59 -5.64 0.99
C ARG A 64 9.68 -6.74 -0.06
N ASN A 65 10.80 -7.44 -0.09
CA ASN A 65 11.04 -8.53 -1.06
C ASN A 65 10.18 -9.78 -0.84
N ASN A 66 9.60 -9.93 0.36
CA ASN A 66 8.79 -11.08 0.73
C ASN A 66 7.40 -10.62 1.11
N VAL A 67 6.39 -11.31 0.58
CA VAL A 67 4.99 -11.09 0.94
C VAL A 67 4.71 -11.73 2.31
N ASP A 68 4.12 -10.96 3.21
CA ASP A 68 3.50 -11.51 4.41
C ASP A 68 2.19 -12.21 4.03
N TRP A 69 2.29 -13.51 3.74
CA TRP A 69 1.16 -14.34 3.35
C TRP A 69 0.12 -14.50 4.46
N GLN A 70 0.48 -14.36 5.73
CA GLN A 70 -0.51 -14.42 6.81
C GLN A 70 -1.44 -13.22 6.75
N SER A 71 -0.87 -12.02 6.60
CA SER A 71 -1.65 -10.80 6.40
C SER A 71 -2.45 -10.84 5.09
N ALA A 72 -1.83 -11.27 3.98
CA ALA A 72 -2.52 -11.38 2.70
C ALA A 72 -3.74 -12.32 2.78
N ASN A 73 -3.56 -13.52 3.34
CA ASN A 73 -4.64 -14.50 3.49
C ASN A 73 -5.79 -13.99 4.36
N ARG A 74 -5.48 -13.19 5.39
CA ARG A 74 -6.51 -12.54 6.19
C ARG A 74 -7.32 -11.55 5.36
N ILE A 75 -6.67 -10.71 4.55
CA ILE A 75 -7.36 -9.74 3.69
C ILE A 75 -8.21 -10.47 2.63
N VAL A 76 -7.71 -11.58 2.08
CA VAL A 76 -8.46 -12.44 1.15
C VAL A 76 -9.77 -12.92 1.77
N ALA A 77 -9.79 -13.24 3.06
CA ALA A 77 -11.00 -13.67 3.75
C ALA A 77 -11.99 -12.52 4.03
N GLU A 78 -11.51 -11.27 4.09
CA GLU A 78 -12.29 -10.09 4.48
C GLU A 78 -12.73 -9.24 3.26
N ASN A 79 -12.06 -9.33 2.12
CA ASN A 79 -12.27 -8.47 0.95
C ASN A 79 -12.34 -9.28 -0.36
N SER A 80 -13.51 -9.29 -1.00
CA SER A 80 -13.78 -10.04 -2.25
C SER A 80 -12.92 -9.57 -3.42
N ASP A 81 -12.65 -8.27 -3.51
CA ASP A 81 -11.89 -7.69 -4.62
C ASP A 81 -10.42 -8.10 -4.51
N PHE A 82 -9.88 -8.14 -3.29
CA PHE A 82 -8.54 -8.61 -3.01
C PHE A 82 -8.41 -10.12 -3.22
N HIS A 83 -9.42 -10.91 -2.82
CA HIS A 83 -9.49 -12.34 -3.16
C HIS A 83 -9.39 -12.54 -4.68
N HIS A 84 -10.22 -11.82 -5.45
CA HIS A 84 -10.20 -11.91 -6.90
C HIS A 84 -8.83 -11.51 -7.46
N TYR A 85 -8.24 -10.40 -6.98
CA TYR A 85 -6.90 -9.97 -7.37
C TYR A 85 -5.84 -11.07 -7.17
N ILE A 86 -5.79 -11.70 -5.98
CA ILE A 86 -4.82 -12.78 -5.69
C ILE A 86 -5.04 -13.99 -6.61
N GLU A 87 -6.28 -14.35 -6.90
CA GLU A 87 -6.60 -15.41 -7.85
C GLU A 87 -6.09 -15.10 -9.26
N GLN A 88 -6.29 -13.86 -9.74
CA GLN A 88 -5.79 -13.42 -11.05
C GLN A 88 -4.26 -13.49 -11.12
N VAL A 89 -3.57 -13.03 -10.07
CA VAL A 89 -2.10 -13.11 -9.97
C VAL A 89 -1.64 -14.57 -9.99
N GLY A 90 -2.34 -15.46 -9.28
CA GLY A 90 -2.05 -16.90 -9.27
C GLY A 90 -2.21 -17.55 -10.65
N ILE A 91 -3.31 -17.28 -11.34
CA ILE A 91 -3.57 -17.77 -12.71
C ILE A 91 -2.46 -17.30 -13.66
N TYR A 92 -2.11 -16.02 -13.61
CA TYR A 92 -1.05 -15.46 -14.43
C TYR A 92 0.30 -16.12 -14.14
N ASN A 93 0.67 -16.29 -12.86
CA ASN A 93 1.95 -16.88 -12.48
C ASN A 93 2.08 -18.35 -12.95
N GLN A 94 0.99 -19.12 -12.89
CA GLN A 94 0.98 -20.54 -13.28
C GLN A 94 0.89 -20.76 -14.80
N THR A 95 0.17 -19.89 -15.51
CA THR A 95 -0.24 -20.16 -16.91
C THR A 95 0.27 -19.12 -17.90
N GLY A 96 0.77 -17.97 -17.44
CA GLY A 96 1.13 -16.81 -18.27
C GLY A 96 -0.09 -16.10 -18.89
N ARG A 97 -1.32 -16.50 -18.57
CA ARG A 97 -2.53 -15.95 -19.18
C ARG A 97 -2.94 -14.64 -18.51
N LEU A 98 -3.20 -13.62 -19.32
CA LEU A 98 -3.82 -12.37 -18.88
C LEU A 98 -5.33 -12.46 -19.04
N ILE A 99 -6.07 -12.09 -18.00
CA ILE A 99 -7.54 -12.03 -18.04
C ILE A 99 -7.92 -10.58 -18.37
N HIS A 100 -8.17 -10.32 -19.65
CA HIS A 100 -8.42 -8.97 -20.16
C HIS A 100 -9.60 -8.25 -19.50
N SER A 101 -10.60 -8.99 -19.02
CA SER A 101 -11.74 -8.41 -18.30
C SER A 101 -11.40 -7.86 -16.92
N ALA A 102 -10.25 -8.25 -16.34
CA ALA A 102 -9.79 -7.77 -15.02
C ALA A 102 -9.01 -6.44 -15.11
N TRP A 103 -8.68 -5.98 -16.32
CA TRP A 103 -8.04 -4.69 -16.52
C TRP A 103 -9.12 -3.63 -16.72
N ASN A 104 -9.20 -2.67 -15.79
CA ASN A 104 -10.09 -1.53 -15.93
C ASN A 104 -9.78 -0.79 -17.25
N LYS A 105 -10.82 -0.53 -18.05
CA LYS A 105 -10.75 0.41 -19.18
C LYS A 105 -10.80 1.84 -18.68
#